data_AF-A0A2G8RDC9-F1
#
_entry.id   AF-A0A2G8RDC9-F1
#
_cell.length_a   1.000
_cell.length_b   1.000
_cell.length_c   1.000
_cell.angle_alpha   90.00
_cell.angle_beta   90.00
_cell.angle_gamma   90.00
#
_symmetry.space_group_name_H-M   'P 1'
#
loop_
_entity.id
_entity.type
_entity.pdbx_description
1 polymer ?
#
loop_
_entity_poly.entity_id
_entity_poly.type
_entity_poly.pdbx_seq_one_letter_code
_entity_poly.pdbx_strand_id
1 'polypeptide(L)'
;MKSVNLAEKLSMFASHWDPHVVASYNDNDIMVVKFKGEFPFHKHDTTDDFFLVLEGEVTMDYADQPPVTFRAGELVVVPKGVVHRPRADQEVKVLLIEPKGEPNSGDSGRAPAPKPHI
;
A
#
# COMPACT_ATOMS: atom_id res chain seq x y z
N MET A 1 -1.00 23.61 -12.32
CA MET A 1 -1.12 22.49 -11.38
C MET A 1 -2.60 22.18 -11.18
N LYS A 2 -2.99 20.90 -11.14
CA LYS A 2 -4.38 20.47 -10.87
C LYS A 2 -4.38 19.62 -9.61
N SER A 3 -5.44 19.71 -8.81
CA SER A 3 -5.65 18.80 -7.70
C SER A 3 -5.91 17.38 -8.21
N VAL A 4 -5.54 16.39 -7.42
CA VAL A 4 -5.87 14.97 -7.64
C VAL A 4 -7.02 14.61 -6.71
N ASN A 5 -8.13 14.13 -7.27
CA ASN A 5 -9.26 13.63 -6.50
C ASN A 5 -9.10 12.12 -6.27
N LEU A 6 -8.71 11.72 -5.06
CA LEU A 6 -8.46 10.30 -4.75
C LEU A 6 -9.72 9.43 -4.91
N ALA A 7 -10.90 9.96 -4.58
CA ALA A 7 -12.15 9.22 -4.74
C ALA A 7 -12.47 8.94 -6.21
N GLU A 8 -12.19 9.90 -7.10
CA GLU A 8 -12.30 9.72 -8.55
C GLU A 8 -11.32 8.62 -9.02
N LYS A 9 -10.04 8.70 -8.63
CA LYS A 9 -9.03 7.69 -9.01
C LYS A 9 -9.39 6.28 -8.53
N LEU A 10 -9.86 6.15 -7.29
CA LEU A 10 -10.32 4.88 -6.72
C LEU A 10 -11.57 4.31 -7.41
N SER A 11 -12.35 5.14 -8.11
CA SER A 11 -13.52 4.69 -8.88
C SER A 11 -13.16 4.15 -10.28
N MET A 12 -11.93 4.38 -10.75
CA MET A 12 -11.48 3.96 -12.08
C MET A 12 -11.13 2.48 -12.18
N PHE A 13 -11.01 1.76 -11.05
CA PHE A 13 -10.65 0.34 -11.00
C PHE A 13 -11.41 -0.41 -9.90
N ALA A 14 -11.51 -1.73 -10.02
CA ALA A 14 -12.16 -2.62 -9.05
C ALA A 14 -11.25 -3.78 -8.59
N SER A 15 -10.04 -3.85 -9.14
CA SER A 15 -9.01 -4.82 -8.77
C SER A 15 -8.47 -4.53 -7.36
N HIS A 16 -7.80 -5.53 -6.79
CA HIS A 16 -7.26 -5.50 -5.45
C HIS A 16 -5.78 -5.88 -5.48
N TRP A 17 -5.00 -5.31 -4.56
CA TRP A 17 -3.56 -5.54 -4.39
C TRP A 17 -2.65 -5.01 -5.52
N ASP A 18 -3.22 -4.28 -6.48
CA ASP A 18 -2.53 -3.62 -7.57
C ASP A 18 -2.60 -2.09 -7.42
N PRO A 19 -1.54 -1.46 -6.87
CA PRO A 19 -1.47 -0.01 -6.72
C PRO A 19 -1.43 0.71 -8.06
N HIS A 20 -2.15 1.82 -8.11
CA HIS A 20 -2.20 2.72 -9.25
C HIS A 20 -1.58 4.07 -8.88
N VAL A 21 -0.64 4.56 -9.69
CA VAL A 21 0.03 5.84 -9.46
C VAL A 21 -0.92 6.99 -9.81
N VAL A 22 -1.13 7.90 -8.86
CA VAL A 22 -2.02 9.07 -9.03
C VAL A 22 -1.24 10.38 -9.09
N ALA A 23 0.00 10.38 -8.58
CA ALA A 23 0.96 11.48 -8.69
C ALA A 23 2.36 10.94 -8.39
N SER A 24 3.39 11.69 -8.78
CA SER A 24 4.77 11.44 -8.36
C SER A 24 5.35 12.73 -7.79
N TYR A 25 6.17 12.63 -6.76
CA TYR A 25 6.94 13.75 -6.21
C TYR A 25 8.36 13.30 -5.90
N ASN A 26 9.34 14.09 -6.35
CA ASN A 26 10.74 13.68 -6.37
C ASN A 26 10.89 12.28 -7.01
N ASP A 27 11.55 11.36 -6.30
CA ASP A 27 11.74 9.97 -6.71
C ASP A 27 10.74 9.00 -6.05
N ASN A 28 9.59 9.51 -5.61
CA ASN A 28 8.50 8.72 -5.04
C ASN A 28 7.24 8.78 -5.88
N ASP A 29 6.42 7.74 -5.77
CA ASP A 29 5.07 7.67 -6.28
C ASP A 29 4.05 7.74 -5.13
N ILE A 30 2.96 8.47 -5.38
CA ILE A 30 1.76 8.47 -4.55
C ILE A 30 0.77 7.59 -5.27
N MET A 31 0.29 6.55 -4.59
CA MET A 31 -0.57 5.53 -5.19
C MET A 31 -1.85 5.35 -4.39
N VAL A 32 -2.87 4.84 -5.06
CA VAL A 32 -4.08 4.32 -4.41
C VAL A 32 -4.24 2.84 -4.74
N VAL A 33 -4.79 2.09 -3.79
CA VAL A 33 -5.00 0.64 -3.90
C VAL A 33 -6.22 0.22 -3.09
N LYS A 34 -6.79 -0.93 -3.45
CA LYS A 34 -7.85 -1.60 -2.67
C LYS A 34 -7.30 -2.91 -2.10
N PHE A 35 -7.55 -3.17 -0.82
CA PHE A 35 -7.21 -4.45 -0.19
C PHE A 35 -8.47 -5.23 0.14
N LYS A 36 -8.38 -6.57 0.05
CA LYS A 36 -9.39 -7.51 0.52
C LYS A 36 -8.78 -8.90 0.67
N GLY A 37 -9.08 -9.57 1.77
CA GLY A 37 -8.39 -10.80 2.16
C GLY A 37 -7.01 -10.49 2.72
N GLU A 38 -6.03 -11.35 2.44
CA GLU A 38 -4.68 -11.24 2.99
C GLU A 38 -3.65 -11.13 1.85
N PHE A 39 -2.67 -10.24 2.01
CA PHE A 39 -1.47 -10.26 1.17
C PHE A 39 -0.47 -11.30 1.69
N PRO A 40 0.51 -11.79 0.93
CA PRO A 40 1.57 -12.63 1.50
C PRO A 40 2.43 -11.85 2.52
N PHE A 41 2.99 -12.57 3.50
CA PHE A 41 4.07 -12.01 4.31
C PHE A 41 5.25 -11.64 3.41
N HIS A 42 5.78 -10.44 3.62
CA HIS A 42 6.90 -9.88 2.88
C HIS A 42 7.73 -8.95 3.76
N LYS A 43 8.81 -8.42 3.19
CA LYS A 43 9.78 -7.57 3.86
C LYS A 43 10.47 -6.69 2.82
N HIS A 44 10.66 -5.43 3.16
CA HIS A 44 11.50 -4.49 2.41
C HIS A 44 12.81 -4.29 3.17
N ASP A 45 13.95 -4.66 2.60
CA ASP A 45 15.26 -4.61 3.24
C ASP A 45 15.84 -3.19 3.28
N THR A 46 15.43 -2.34 2.33
CA THR A 46 16.08 -1.03 2.13
C THR A 46 15.16 0.17 2.34
N THR A 47 13.85 -0.03 2.27
CA THR A 47 12.83 1.02 2.36
C THR A 47 11.85 0.74 3.49
N ASP A 48 11.35 1.80 4.11
CA ASP A 48 10.16 1.69 4.95
C ASP A 48 8.92 1.56 4.04
N ASP A 49 7.85 0.96 4.56
CA ASP A 49 6.58 0.82 3.85
C ASP A 49 5.49 1.67 4.50
N PHE A 50 4.68 2.36 3.70
CA PHE A 50 3.74 3.38 4.16
C PHE A 50 2.29 3.04 3.79
N PHE A 51 1.40 3.09 4.77
CA PHE A 51 -0.02 2.83 4.60
C PHE A 51 -0.86 3.93 5.26
N LEU A 52 -1.75 4.57 4.51
CA LEU A 52 -2.82 5.44 5.04
C LEU A 52 -4.18 4.89 4.63
N VAL A 53 -5.04 4.57 5.59
CA VAL A 53 -6.40 4.10 5.28
C VAL A 53 -7.28 5.30 4.94
N LEU A 54 -7.90 5.26 3.77
CA LEU A 54 -8.85 6.26 3.30
C LEU A 54 -10.31 5.88 3.64
N GLU A 55 -10.63 4.59 3.59
CA GLU A 55 -11.96 4.04 3.89
C GLU A 55 -11.84 2.58 4.27
N GLY A 56 -12.49 2.14 5.36
CA GLY A 56 -12.44 0.77 5.87
C GLY A 56 -11.43 0.59 7.00
N GLU A 57 -10.93 -0.63 7.16
CA GLU A 57 -10.01 -1.03 8.23
C GLU A 57 -8.98 -2.05 7.69
N VAL A 58 -7.72 -1.89 8.07
CA VAL A 58 -6.62 -2.82 7.80
C VAL A 58 -6.14 -3.38 9.13
N THR A 59 -5.78 -4.66 9.16
CA THR A 59 -4.91 -5.22 10.20
C THR A 59 -3.56 -5.57 9.62
N MET A 60 -2.49 -5.02 10.19
CA MET A 60 -1.12 -5.37 9.89
C MET A 60 -0.66 -6.47 10.84
N ASP A 61 -0.39 -7.65 10.30
CA ASP A 61 0.25 -8.74 11.03
C ASP A 61 1.78 -8.59 10.93
N TYR A 62 2.49 -8.96 11.99
CA TYR A 62 3.95 -8.97 12.04
C TYR A 62 4.43 -10.35 12.50
N ALA A 63 5.65 -10.72 12.12
CA ALA A 63 6.20 -12.03 12.49
C ALA A 63 6.55 -12.16 13.98
N ASP A 64 6.95 -11.06 14.62
CA ASP A 64 7.58 -11.03 15.95
C ASP A 64 6.90 -10.09 16.96
N GLN A 65 5.77 -9.49 16.58
CA GLN A 65 5.01 -8.60 17.46
C GLN A 65 3.49 -8.73 17.23
N PRO A 66 2.65 -8.30 18.20
CA PRO A 66 1.20 -8.33 18.04
C PRO A 66 0.72 -7.54 16.82
N PRO A 67 -0.39 -7.95 16.19
CA PRO A 67 -0.95 -7.24 15.06
C PRO A 67 -1.47 -5.85 15.45
N VAL A 68 -1.45 -4.93 14.50
CA VAL A 68 -1.97 -3.56 14.66
C VAL A 68 -3.11 -3.35 13.69
N THR A 69 -4.28 -2.97 14.21
CA THR A 69 -5.46 -2.63 13.41
C THR A 69 -5.61 -1.12 13.34
N PHE A 70 -5.81 -0.60 12.13
CA PHE A 70 -5.93 0.83 11.87
C PHE A 70 -7.00 1.10 10.80
N ARG A 71 -7.69 2.22 10.94
CA ARG A 71 -8.92 2.57 10.22
C ARG A 71 -8.80 3.94 9.52
N ALA A 72 -9.84 4.30 8.78
CA ALA A 72 -9.86 5.54 7.99
C ALA A 72 -9.33 6.77 8.76
N GLY A 73 -8.33 7.45 8.17
CA GLY A 73 -7.64 8.59 8.77
C GLY A 73 -6.39 8.23 9.59
N GLU A 74 -6.14 6.95 9.86
CA GLU A 74 -4.96 6.46 10.55
C GLU A 74 -3.92 5.93 9.55
N LEU A 75 -2.64 6.08 9.89
CA LEU A 75 -1.52 5.60 9.11
C LEU A 75 -0.59 4.70 9.92
N VAL A 76 0.08 3.80 9.23
CA VAL A 76 1.16 2.96 9.76
C VAL A 76 2.34 3.07 8.82
N VAL A 77 3.53 3.20 9.39
CA VAL A 77 4.79 3.04 8.68
C VAL A 77 5.46 1.79 9.23
N VAL A 78 5.71 0.82 8.37
CA VAL A 78 6.46 -0.39 8.72
C VAL A 78 7.95 -0.13 8.44
N PRO A 79 8.81 -0.15 9.46
CA PRO A 79 10.23 0.06 9.26
C PRO A 79 10.84 -1.00 8.35
N LYS A 80 11.84 -0.61 7.56
CA LYS A 80 12.64 -1.53 6.76
C LYS A 80 13.18 -2.69 7.61
N GLY A 81 13.22 -3.87 7.01
CA GLY A 81 13.66 -5.11 7.63
C GLY A 81 12.58 -5.84 8.42
N VAL A 82 11.41 -5.22 8.66
CA VAL A 82 10.31 -5.85 9.40
C VAL A 82 9.48 -6.73 8.47
N VAL A 83 9.32 -8.00 8.85
CA VAL A 83 8.45 -8.96 8.15
C VAL A 83 7.01 -8.70 8.56
N HIS A 84 6.17 -8.41 7.57
CA HIS A 84 4.79 -7.99 7.81
C HIS A 84 3.83 -8.44 6.71
N ARG A 85 2.53 -8.28 6.97
CA ARG A 85 1.44 -8.58 6.05
C ARG A 85 0.21 -7.70 6.36
N PRO A 86 -0.30 -6.93 5.39
CA PRO A 86 -1.62 -6.32 5.51
C PRO A 86 -2.72 -7.35 5.19
N ARG A 87 -3.82 -7.28 5.94
CA ARG A 87 -5.06 -8.00 5.66
C ARG A 87 -6.29 -7.15 5.97
N ALA A 88 -7.38 -7.42 5.26
CA ALA A 88 -8.65 -6.72 5.40
C ALA A 88 -9.84 -7.66 5.13
N ASP A 89 -10.74 -7.79 6.11
CA ASP A 89 -11.90 -8.69 6.00
C ASP A 89 -12.94 -8.18 4.98
N GLN A 90 -13.06 -6.85 4.86
CA GLN A 90 -13.86 -6.15 3.87
C GLN A 90 -12.96 -5.34 2.93
N GLU A 91 -13.50 -4.87 1.80
CA GLU A 91 -12.75 -3.98 0.92
C GLU A 91 -12.36 -2.70 1.69
N VAL A 92 -11.10 -2.33 1.58
CA VAL A 92 -10.53 -1.13 2.20
C VAL A 92 -9.74 -0.37 1.14
N LYS A 93 -9.83 0.97 1.17
CA LYS A 93 -9.14 1.87 0.24
C LYS A 93 -7.95 2.48 0.95
N VAL A 94 -6.78 2.37 0.35
CA VAL A 94 -5.51 2.74 0.99
C VAL A 94 -4.71 3.63 0.05
N LEU A 95 -4.05 4.63 0.63
CA LEU A 95 -3.01 5.42 -0.04
C LEU A 95 -1.65 4.87 0.37
N LEU A 96 -0.80 4.68 -0.63
CA LEU A 96 0.59 4.26 -0.46
C LEU A 96 1.53 5.36 -0.95
N ILE A 97 2.71 5.42 -0.35
CA ILE A 97 3.81 6.27 -0.80
C ILE A 97 5.07 5.42 -0.79
N GLU A 98 5.70 5.26 -1.94
CA GLU A 98 6.88 4.41 -2.11
C GLU A 98 7.87 5.05 -3.07
N PRO A 99 9.17 4.71 -2.98
CA PRO A 99 10.12 4.99 -4.05
C PRO A 99 9.66 4.42 -5.39
N LYS A 100 9.97 5.12 -6.47
CA LYS A 100 9.63 4.68 -7.83
C LYS A 100 10.22 3.30 -8.11
N GLY A 101 9.38 2.38 -8.57
CA GLY A 101 9.78 1.03 -8.95
C GLY A 101 9.90 0.04 -7.78
N GLU A 102 9.59 0.44 -6.56
CA GLU A 102 9.57 -0.46 -5.40
C GLU A 102 8.56 -1.62 -5.65
N PRO A 103 8.93 -2.89 -5.44
CA PRO A 103 7.98 -3.99 -5.53
C PRO A 103 7.10 -4.08 -4.28
N ASN A 104 5.77 -4.19 -4.43
CA ASN A 104 4.85 -4.35 -3.29
C ASN A 104 5.10 -5.61 -2.44
N SER A 105 5.78 -6.61 -3.01
CA SER A 105 6.16 -7.84 -2.30
C SER A 105 7.54 -7.72 -1.63
N GLY A 106 8.09 -6.51 -1.55
CA GLY A 106 9.45 -6.23 -1.12
C GLY A 106 10.49 -7.01 -1.92
N ASP A 107 11.59 -7.36 -1.25
CA ASP A 107 12.79 -8.02 -1.79
C ASP A 107 12.59 -9.51 -2.09
N SER A 108 11.51 -9.84 -2.79
CA SER A 108 11.15 -11.20 -3.22
C SER A 108 12.05 -11.78 -4.34
N GLY A 109 12.97 -10.97 -4.89
CA GLY A 109 13.78 -11.31 -6.06
C GLY A 109 12.98 -11.37 -7.38
N ARG A 110 11.72 -10.92 -7.39
CA ARG A 110 10.86 -10.86 -8.56
C ARG A 110 10.83 -9.47 -9.14
N ALA A 111 10.60 -9.37 -10.45
CA ALA A 111 10.34 -8.09 -11.09
C ALA A 111 9.08 -7.45 -10.49
N PRO A 112 9.11 -6.14 -10.17
CA PRO A 112 7.92 -5.41 -9.73
C PRO A 112 6.78 -5.56 -10.76
N ALA A 113 5.57 -5.75 -10.25
CA ALA A 113 4.38 -5.65 -11.10
C ALA A 113 4.26 -4.20 -11.65
N PRO A 114 3.74 -4.01 -12.87
CA PRO A 114 3.52 -2.68 -13.40
C PRO A 114 2.49 -1.93 -12.54
N LYS A 115 2.82 -0.68 -12.21
CA LYS A 115 1.95 0.26 -11.49
C LYS A 115 1.41 1.29 -12.49
N PRO A 116 0.19 1.11 -13.02
CA PRO A 116 -0.34 2.01 -14.05
C PRO A 116 -0.55 3.42 -13.49
N HIS A 117 -0.29 4.43 -14.32
CA HIS A 117 -0.59 5.82 -14.00
C HIS A 117 -2.02 6.16 -14.44
N ILE A 118 -2.82 6.68 -13.52
CA ILE A 118 -4.24 7.01 -13.78
C ILE A 118 -4.62 8.42 -13.42
#